data_AF-A0A9E3I8G8-F1
#
_entry.id   AF-A0A9E3I8G8-F1
#
_cell.length_a   1.000
_cell.length_b   1.000
_cell.length_c   1.000
_cell.angle_alpha   90.00
_cell.angle_beta   90.00
_cell.angle_gamma   90.00
#
_symmetry.space_group_name_H-M   'P 1'
#
loop_
_entity.id
_entity.type
_entity.pdbx_description
1 polymer ?
#
loop_
_entity_poly.entity_id
_entity_poly.type
_entity_poly.pdbx_seq_one_letter_code
_entity_poly.pdbx_strand_id
1 'polypeptide(L)'
;QNKTNAIYLEVFDYWSKRTFCEILLSELGIDRPRGTIATMMMQALRLLQDDPNRLMIIDEADKLVDKGMIELVRDIYKGARIPVLLVGEEQLPQKLARYERCENRVTAYGMANPSDLDDARALAKIYHPKLMFGDDLLAEVVRQTRGVASRIVTSLAEIGQFARANGLTQVGLVDYTGSYFTGQAPRRAR
;
A
#
# COMPACT_ATOMS: atom_id res chain seq x y z
N GLN A 1 -3.11 16.96 -2.28
CA GLN A 1 -2.17 17.72 -1.43
C GLN A 1 -1.48 16.73 -0.50
N ASN A 2 -0.17 16.52 -0.68
CA ASN A 2 0.64 15.72 0.24
C ASN A 2 0.73 16.45 1.58
N LYS A 3 -0.09 16.04 2.56
CA LYS A 3 -0.12 16.66 3.89
C LYS A 3 1.16 16.44 4.71
N THR A 4 2.07 15.57 4.27
CA THR A 4 3.24 15.12 5.04
C THR A 4 4.61 15.28 4.37
N ASN A 5 4.72 15.96 3.21
CA ASN A 5 5.98 16.12 2.44
C ASN A 5 6.76 14.81 2.19
N ALA A 6 6.12 13.64 2.31
CA ALA A 6 6.76 12.36 2.15
C ALA A 6 7.11 12.08 0.67
N ILE A 7 8.16 11.28 0.46
CA ILE A 7 8.52 10.72 -0.84
C ILE A 7 7.84 9.36 -0.94
N TYR A 8 7.09 9.12 -2.00
CA TYR A 8 6.41 7.84 -2.22
C TYR A 8 6.93 7.20 -3.50
N LEU A 9 7.42 5.96 -3.40
CA LEU A 9 7.90 5.17 -4.52
C LEU A 9 7.16 3.83 -4.55
N GLU A 10 6.39 3.59 -5.60
CA GLU A 10 5.79 2.28 -5.87
C GLU A 10 6.67 1.51 -6.84
N VAL A 11 7.22 0.38 -6.39
CA VAL A 11 8.19 -0.38 -7.17
C VAL A 11 7.48 -1.34 -8.13
N PHE A 12 7.87 -1.31 -9.41
CA PHE A 12 7.34 -2.23 -10.43
C PHE A 12 8.37 -3.27 -10.88
N ASP A 13 7.88 -4.41 -11.37
CA ASP A 13 8.72 -5.53 -11.82
C ASP A 13 9.62 -5.21 -13.01
N TYR A 14 9.37 -4.16 -13.78
CA TYR A 14 10.24 -3.78 -14.89
C TYR A 14 11.37 -2.83 -14.45
N TRP A 15 11.40 -2.40 -13.18
CA TRP A 15 12.40 -1.45 -12.73
C TRP A 15 13.81 -2.04 -12.75
N SER A 16 14.72 -1.25 -13.33
CA SER A 16 16.15 -1.42 -13.17
C SER A 16 16.69 -0.47 -12.09
N LYS A 17 17.95 -0.67 -11.67
CA LYS A 17 18.63 0.29 -10.76
C LYS A 17 18.63 1.71 -11.31
N ARG A 18 18.71 1.86 -12.64
CA ARG A 18 18.63 3.15 -13.32
C ARG A 18 17.24 3.76 -13.16
N THR A 19 16.21 2.99 -13.46
CA THR A 19 14.80 3.41 -13.35
C THR A 19 14.46 3.87 -11.93
N PHE A 20 14.91 3.13 -10.92
CA PHE A 20 14.76 3.52 -9.51
C PHE A 20 15.34 4.92 -9.24
N CYS A 21 16.57 5.19 -9.71
CA CYS A 21 17.22 6.49 -9.51
C CYS A 21 16.51 7.63 -10.25
N GLU A 22 16.03 7.36 -11.48
CA GLU A 22 15.30 8.34 -12.29
C GLU A 22 13.99 8.73 -11.61
N ILE A 23 13.23 7.75 -11.12
CA ILE A 23 11.94 8.00 -10.45
C ILE A 23 12.16 8.67 -9.10
N LEU A 24 13.14 8.25 -8.30
CA LEU A 24 13.50 8.93 -7.06
C LEU A 24 13.84 10.40 -7.31
N LEU A 25 14.63 10.71 -8.33
CA LEU A 25 14.96 12.10 -8.66
C LEU A 25 13.73 12.89 -9.14
N SER A 26 12.83 12.26 -9.89
CA SER A 26 11.55 12.87 -10.29
C SER A 26 10.70 13.24 -9.07
N GLU A 27 10.57 12.36 -8.08
CA GLU A 27 9.87 12.63 -6.82
C GLU A 27 10.54 13.74 -5.97
N LEU A 28 11.85 13.96 -6.20
CA LEU A 28 12.61 15.05 -5.61
C LEU A 28 12.54 16.35 -6.43
N GLY A 29 11.71 16.41 -7.48
CA GLY A 29 11.47 17.60 -8.30
C GLY A 29 12.46 17.79 -9.46
N ILE A 30 13.15 16.72 -9.88
CA ILE A 30 14.07 16.77 -11.03
C ILE A 30 13.39 16.18 -12.27
N ASP A 31 12.92 17.05 -13.17
CA ASP A 31 12.14 16.66 -14.35
C ASP A 31 12.91 15.84 -15.39
N ARG A 32 14.24 15.97 -15.44
CA ARG A 32 15.11 15.31 -16.43
C ARG A 32 16.38 14.74 -15.79
N PRO A 33 16.28 13.63 -15.04
CA PRO A 33 17.45 12.95 -14.50
C PRO A 33 18.41 12.53 -15.62
N ARG A 34 19.69 12.84 -15.49
CA ARG A 34 20.71 12.53 -16.50
C ARG A 34 21.99 12.01 -15.84
N GLY A 35 22.75 11.26 -16.62
CA GLY A 35 24.03 10.69 -16.21
C GLY A 35 23.95 9.23 -15.82
N THR A 36 24.97 8.79 -15.07
CA THR A 36 25.11 7.42 -14.61
C THR A 36 24.29 7.20 -13.33
N ILE A 37 24.08 5.93 -12.95
CA ILE A 37 23.46 5.59 -11.66
C ILE A 37 24.20 6.27 -10.50
N ALA A 38 25.54 6.31 -10.54
CA ALA A 38 26.34 6.95 -9.51
C ALA A 38 26.06 8.45 -9.41
N THR A 39 26.01 9.18 -10.53
CA THR A 39 25.73 10.62 -10.51
C THR A 39 24.32 10.92 -10.03
N MET A 40 23.34 10.10 -10.43
CA MET A 40 21.96 10.25 -9.98
C MET A 40 21.81 9.96 -8.49
N MET A 41 22.42 8.89 -7.98
CA MET A 41 22.39 8.58 -6.54
C MET A 41 23.06 9.66 -5.71
N MET A 42 24.21 10.19 -6.14
CA MET A 42 24.86 11.33 -5.45
C MET A 42 23.98 12.58 -5.45
N GLN A 43 23.24 12.84 -6.53
CA GLN A 43 22.28 13.94 -6.59
C GLN A 43 21.11 13.71 -5.63
N ALA A 44 20.51 12.52 -5.63
CA ALA A 44 19.42 12.17 -4.74
C ALA A 44 19.84 12.30 -3.27
N LEU A 45 21.01 11.78 -2.91
CA LEU A 45 21.54 11.90 -1.55
C LEU A 45 21.66 13.35 -1.08
N ARG A 46 22.19 14.25 -1.93
CA ARG A 46 22.28 15.68 -1.61
C ARG A 46 20.92 16.30 -1.34
N LEU A 47 19.96 16.06 -2.23
CA LEU A 47 18.59 16.60 -2.09
C LEU A 47 17.87 16.04 -0.85
N LEU A 48 18.15 14.79 -0.47
CA LEU A 48 17.56 14.17 0.71
C LEU A 48 18.20 14.67 2.02
N GLN A 49 19.48 15.04 2.00
CA GLN A 49 20.17 15.60 3.16
C GLN A 49 19.66 16.98 3.57
N ASP A 50 19.04 17.72 2.63
CA ASP A 50 18.45 19.04 2.92
C ASP A 50 17.22 18.96 3.84
N ASP A 51 16.55 17.79 3.90
CA ASP A 51 15.43 17.53 4.81
C ASP A 51 15.55 16.15 5.48
N PRO A 52 16.36 16.04 6.56
CA PRO A 52 16.59 14.77 7.25
C PRO A 52 15.34 14.12 7.85
N ASN A 53 14.27 14.89 8.07
CA ASN A 53 13.02 14.39 8.64
C ASN A 53 12.05 13.89 7.57
N ARG A 54 12.40 14.02 6.29
CA ARG A 54 11.55 13.64 5.17
C ARG A 54 11.40 12.12 5.10
N LEU A 55 10.18 11.64 5.32
CA LEU A 55 9.85 10.22 5.20
C LEU A 55 9.91 9.75 3.75
N MET A 56 10.64 8.67 3.49
CA MET A 56 10.58 7.93 2.24
C MET A 56 9.78 6.65 2.44
N ILE A 57 8.66 6.52 1.73
CA ILE A 57 7.81 5.33 1.69
C ILE A 57 8.11 4.61 0.38
N ILE A 58 8.45 3.33 0.48
CA ILE A 58 8.68 2.46 -0.66
C ILE A 58 7.65 1.34 -0.58
N ASP A 59 6.67 1.39 -1.47
CA ASP A 59 5.68 0.33 -1.64
C ASP A 59 6.18 -0.74 -2.60
N GLU A 60 5.65 -1.96 -2.45
CA GLU A 60 6.09 -3.14 -3.20
C GLU A 60 7.61 -3.43 -3.04
N ALA A 61 8.14 -3.16 -1.84
CA ALA A 61 9.57 -3.23 -1.55
C ALA A 61 10.16 -4.64 -1.68
N ASP A 62 9.34 -5.69 -1.61
CA ASP A 62 9.77 -7.06 -1.83
C ASP A 62 10.36 -7.26 -3.23
N LYS A 63 9.89 -6.50 -4.24
CA LYS A 63 10.48 -6.47 -5.59
C LYS A 63 11.90 -5.91 -5.59
N LEU A 64 12.22 -4.94 -4.72
CA LEU A 64 13.61 -4.45 -4.59
C LEU A 64 14.52 -5.54 -4.02
N VAL A 65 14.00 -6.33 -3.08
CA VAL A 65 14.76 -7.43 -2.46
C VAL A 65 15.00 -8.54 -3.48
N ASP A 66 13.97 -8.94 -4.22
CA ASP A 66 14.04 -9.99 -5.25
C ASP A 66 14.98 -9.63 -6.40
N LYS A 67 15.11 -8.33 -6.70
CA LYS A 67 15.99 -7.80 -7.75
C LYS A 67 17.39 -7.38 -7.27
N GLY A 68 17.72 -7.55 -5.99
CA GLY A 68 19.00 -7.11 -5.42
C GLY A 68 19.22 -5.58 -5.51
N MET A 69 18.13 -4.82 -5.49
CA MET A 69 18.13 -3.35 -5.49
C MET A 69 18.00 -2.76 -4.08
N ILE A 70 17.68 -3.57 -3.07
CA ILE A 70 17.54 -3.11 -1.68
C ILE A 70 18.79 -2.41 -1.12
N GLU A 71 19.97 -2.73 -1.66
CA GLU A 71 21.24 -2.07 -1.33
C GLU A 71 21.24 -0.56 -1.68
N LEU A 72 20.48 -0.14 -2.71
CA LEU A 72 20.32 1.28 -3.02
C LEU A 72 19.59 2.01 -1.88
N VAL A 73 18.56 1.38 -1.31
CA VAL A 73 17.81 1.93 -0.18
C VAL A 73 18.71 2.00 1.05
N ARG A 74 19.54 0.99 1.29
CA ARG A 74 20.54 0.99 2.36
C ARG A 74 21.52 2.16 2.21
N ASP A 75 22.01 2.39 1.01
CA ASP A 75 22.95 3.49 0.72
C ASP A 75 22.28 4.85 0.90
N ILE A 76 20.99 4.99 0.54
CA ILE A 76 20.18 6.19 0.84
C ILE A 76 20.04 6.39 2.34
N TYR A 77 19.60 5.37 3.08
CA TYR A 77 19.45 5.46 4.53
C TYR A 77 20.78 5.84 5.21
N LYS A 78 21.90 5.25 4.79
CA LYS A 78 23.22 5.54 5.35
C LYS A 78 23.72 6.95 4.98
N GLY A 79 23.51 7.37 3.74
CA GLY A 79 24.03 8.63 3.20
C GLY A 79 23.19 9.84 3.58
N ALA A 80 21.86 9.74 3.47
CA ALA A 80 20.93 10.83 3.75
C ALA A 80 20.45 10.86 5.21
N ARG A 81 20.49 9.72 5.93
CA ARG A 81 20.01 9.58 7.32
C ARG A 81 18.54 9.98 7.51
N ILE A 82 17.73 9.71 6.50
CA ILE A 82 16.28 9.94 6.53
C ILE A 82 15.53 8.70 7.04
N PRO A 83 14.31 8.88 7.59
CA PRO A 83 13.42 7.75 7.88
C PRO A 83 12.93 7.10 6.57
N VAL A 84 12.99 5.76 6.52
CA VAL A 84 12.52 4.95 5.39
C VAL A 84 11.50 3.92 5.89
N LEU A 85 10.33 3.89 5.27
CA LEU A 85 9.28 2.89 5.49
C LEU A 85 9.20 1.97 4.27
N LEU A 86 9.44 0.68 4.50
CA LEU A 86 9.27 -0.36 3.48
C LEU A 86 7.90 -1.01 3.65
N VAL A 87 7.11 -1.01 2.60
CA VAL A 87 5.80 -1.67 2.51
C VAL A 87 5.89 -2.72 1.40
N GLY A 88 5.27 -3.88 1.63
CA GLY A 88 5.27 -4.97 0.66
C GLY A 88 4.53 -6.17 1.22
N GLU A 89 4.69 -7.31 0.57
CA GLU A 89 4.02 -8.54 0.98
C GLU A 89 4.45 -9.03 2.37
N GLU A 90 3.63 -9.91 2.96
CA GLU A 90 3.86 -10.52 4.28
C GLU A 90 5.25 -11.18 4.42
N GLN A 91 5.82 -11.66 3.32
CA GLN A 91 7.13 -12.32 3.29
C GLN A 91 8.33 -11.34 3.25
N LEU A 92 8.09 -10.03 3.18
CA LEU A 92 9.14 -9.02 3.08
C LEU A 92 10.21 -9.14 4.19
N PRO A 93 9.85 -9.33 5.48
CA PRO A 93 10.84 -9.52 6.55
C PRO A 93 11.76 -10.73 6.29
N GLN A 94 11.20 -11.87 5.87
CA GLN A 94 11.97 -13.09 5.58
C GLN A 94 12.85 -12.92 4.34
N LYS A 95 12.37 -12.21 3.31
CA LYS A 95 13.18 -11.86 2.13
C LYS A 95 14.35 -10.96 2.53
N LEU A 96 14.11 -9.99 3.41
CA LEU A 96 15.11 -9.01 3.86
C LEU A 96 16.23 -9.64 4.71
N ALA A 97 15.93 -10.71 5.46
CA ALA A 97 16.93 -11.46 6.26
C ALA A 97 18.10 -12.03 5.42
N ARG A 98 17.91 -12.16 4.09
CA ARG A 98 19.00 -12.54 3.17
C ARG A 98 20.03 -11.42 2.95
N TYR A 99 19.71 -10.20 3.36
CA TYR A 99 20.52 -9.00 3.23
C TYR A 99 20.82 -8.45 4.63
N GLU A 100 21.68 -9.15 5.38
CA GLU A 100 22.04 -8.82 6.78
C GLU A 100 22.38 -7.33 6.98
N ARG A 101 23.04 -6.70 6.00
CA ARG A 101 23.43 -5.28 6.09
C ARG A 101 22.24 -4.31 6.06
N CYS A 102 21.15 -4.70 5.43
CA CYS A 102 19.90 -3.96 5.39
C CYS A 102 19.06 -4.32 6.62
N GLU A 103 18.92 -5.62 6.92
CA GLU A 103 18.16 -6.13 8.07
C GLU A 103 18.65 -5.52 9.39
N ASN A 104 19.96 -5.48 9.63
CA ASN A 104 20.56 -4.88 10.83
C ASN A 104 20.25 -3.38 11.02
N ARG A 105 19.59 -2.74 10.05
CA ARG A 105 19.17 -1.32 10.11
C ARG A 105 17.67 -1.14 10.27
N VAL A 106 16.89 -2.22 10.26
CA VAL A 106 15.46 -2.17 10.51
C VAL A 106 15.22 -1.94 12.00
N THR A 107 14.66 -0.78 12.33
CA THR A 107 14.39 -0.41 13.73
C THR A 107 13.08 -1.00 14.24
N ALA A 108 12.12 -1.28 13.37
CA ALA A 108 10.81 -1.80 13.73
C ALA A 108 10.18 -2.61 12.59
N TYR A 109 9.44 -3.64 12.96
CA TYR A 109 8.57 -4.40 12.05
C TYR A 109 7.11 -4.18 12.46
N GLY A 110 6.23 -4.08 11.47
CA GLY A 110 4.78 -4.01 11.67
C GLY A 110 4.08 -4.90 10.66
N MET A 111 3.05 -5.62 11.12
CA MET A 111 2.16 -6.39 10.26
C MET A 111 0.82 -5.67 10.15
N ALA A 112 0.21 -5.73 8.97
CA ALA A 112 -1.17 -5.29 8.81
C ALA A 112 -2.10 -6.33 9.46
N ASN A 113 -3.01 -5.85 10.32
CA ASN A 113 -4.05 -6.70 10.87
C ASN A 113 -5.23 -6.76 9.90
N PRO A 114 -5.98 -7.88 9.88
CA PRO A 114 -7.26 -7.93 9.17
C PRO A 114 -8.20 -6.83 9.66
N SER A 115 -8.92 -6.20 8.73
CA SER A 115 -9.89 -5.17 9.05
C SER A 115 -11.03 -5.70 9.91
N ASP A 116 -11.46 -4.90 10.87
CA ASP A 116 -12.56 -5.20 11.76
C ASP A 116 -13.86 -4.46 11.38
N LEU A 117 -14.86 -4.50 12.27
CA LEU A 117 -16.13 -3.81 12.07
C LEU A 117 -15.97 -2.28 12.04
N ASP A 118 -15.07 -1.72 12.83
CA ASP A 118 -14.83 -0.27 12.87
C ASP A 118 -14.17 0.19 11.57
N ASP A 119 -13.24 -0.59 11.04
CA ASP A 119 -12.67 -0.37 9.72
C ASP A 119 -13.75 -0.44 8.63
N ALA A 120 -14.62 -1.45 8.66
CA ALA A 120 -15.71 -1.58 7.69
C ALA A 120 -16.69 -0.41 7.75
N ARG A 121 -17.02 0.08 8.96
CA ARG A 121 -17.83 1.31 9.14
C ARG A 121 -17.13 2.53 8.56
N ALA A 122 -15.84 2.67 8.80
CA ALA A 122 -15.04 3.78 8.26
C ALA A 122 -15.01 3.74 6.73
N LEU A 123 -14.74 2.58 6.14
CA LEU A 123 -14.75 2.36 4.69
C LEU A 123 -16.14 2.65 4.09
N ALA A 124 -17.22 2.15 4.69
CA ALA A 124 -18.58 2.41 4.25
C ALA A 124 -18.90 3.92 4.22
N LYS A 125 -18.49 4.66 5.26
CA LYS A 125 -18.66 6.11 5.32
C LYS A 125 -17.84 6.86 4.27
N ILE A 126 -16.62 6.40 3.98
CA ILE A 126 -15.74 7.01 2.98
C ILE A 126 -16.30 6.82 1.56
N TYR A 127 -16.65 5.58 1.21
CA TYR A 127 -17.04 5.22 -0.16
C TYR A 127 -18.53 5.43 -0.45
N HIS A 128 -19.39 5.36 0.57
CA HIS A 128 -20.84 5.45 0.44
C HIS A 128 -21.47 6.42 1.48
N PRO A 129 -21.08 7.70 1.50
CA PRO A 129 -21.48 8.65 2.53
C PRO A 129 -23.00 8.94 2.62
N LYS A 130 -23.77 8.55 1.60
CA LYS A 130 -25.23 8.75 1.52
C LYS A 130 -26.05 7.51 1.86
N LEU A 131 -25.41 6.37 2.11
CA LEU A 131 -26.07 5.10 2.39
C LEU A 131 -25.75 4.67 3.82
N MET A 132 -26.78 4.38 4.61
CA MET A 132 -26.62 3.86 5.96
C MET A 132 -26.53 2.32 5.92
N PHE A 133 -25.41 1.79 6.38
CA PHE A 133 -25.22 0.35 6.50
C PHE A 133 -25.55 -0.09 7.93
N GLY A 134 -26.29 -1.19 8.07
CA GLY A 134 -26.47 -1.86 9.35
C GLY A 134 -25.18 -2.53 9.82
N ASP A 135 -24.91 -2.47 11.13
CA ASP A 135 -23.73 -3.11 11.72
C ASP A 135 -23.74 -4.63 11.56
N ASP A 136 -24.94 -5.23 11.52
CA ASP A 136 -25.16 -6.64 11.21
C ASP A 136 -24.66 -7.01 9.81
N LEU A 137 -24.95 -6.16 8.82
CA LEU A 137 -24.47 -6.34 7.45
C LEU A 137 -22.96 -6.12 7.35
N LEU A 138 -22.44 -5.07 7.98
CA LEU A 138 -20.99 -4.80 7.98
C LEU A 138 -20.19 -5.91 8.66
N ALA A 139 -20.67 -6.45 9.78
CA ALA A 139 -20.06 -7.58 10.45
C ALA A 139 -20.04 -8.83 9.55
N GLU A 140 -21.12 -9.08 8.82
CA GLU A 140 -21.19 -10.16 7.85
C GLU A 140 -20.21 -9.95 6.68
N VAL A 141 -20.09 -8.72 6.15
CA VAL A 141 -19.10 -8.37 5.12
C VAL A 141 -17.68 -8.65 5.61
N VAL A 142 -17.32 -8.21 6.81
CA VAL A 142 -15.99 -8.46 7.41
C VAL A 142 -15.72 -9.97 7.51
N ARG A 143 -16.70 -10.73 7.98
CA ARG A 143 -16.60 -12.19 8.12
C ARG A 143 -16.38 -12.89 6.77
N GLN A 144 -17.15 -12.53 5.75
CA GLN A 144 -17.10 -13.14 4.42
C GLN A 144 -15.81 -12.78 3.67
N THR A 145 -15.31 -11.56 3.86
CA THR A 145 -14.08 -11.06 3.23
C THR A 145 -12.81 -11.42 4.01
N ARG A 146 -12.97 -11.96 5.23
CA ARG A 146 -11.88 -12.25 6.19
C ARG A 146 -11.07 -11.02 6.58
N GLY A 147 -11.72 -9.86 6.67
CA GLY A 147 -11.07 -8.60 7.00
C GLY A 147 -10.14 -8.06 5.90
N VAL A 148 -10.21 -8.57 4.66
CA VAL A 148 -9.41 -8.03 3.56
C VAL A 148 -10.04 -6.73 3.06
N ALA A 149 -9.42 -5.60 3.36
CA ALA A 149 -9.96 -4.26 3.07
C ALA A 149 -10.42 -4.07 1.61
N SER A 150 -9.63 -4.51 0.63
CA SER A 150 -10.01 -4.40 -0.79
C SER A 150 -11.31 -5.16 -1.11
N ARG A 151 -11.48 -6.36 -0.53
CA ARG A 151 -12.71 -7.17 -0.69
C ARG A 151 -13.90 -6.57 0.04
N ILE A 152 -13.67 -5.95 1.21
CA ILE A 152 -14.69 -5.17 1.92
C ILE A 152 -15.18 -4.06 1.01
N VAL A 153 -14.29 -3.23 0.46
CA VAL A 153 -14.66 -2.11 -0.42
C VAL A 153 -15.43 -2.59 -1.66
N THR A 154 -14.99 -3.68 -2.31
CA THR A 154 -15.73 -4.25 -3.45
C THR A 154 -17.12 -4.73 -3.03
N SER A 155 -17.25 -5.42 -1.90
CA SER A 155 -18.55 -5.89 -1.39
C SER A 155 -19.47 -4.71 -1.04
N LEU A 156 -18.94 -3.66 -0.43
CA LEU A 156 -19.69 -2.43 -0.14
C LEU A 156 -20.17 -1.74 -1.43
N ALA A 157 -19.37 -1.77 -2.49
CA ALA A 157 -19.76 -1.24 -3.79
C ALA A 157 -20.93 -2.02 -4.41
N GLU A 158 -20.91 -3.35 -4.32
CA GLU A 158 -22.00 -4.23 -4.75
C GLU A 158 -23.29 -3.99 -3.93
N ILE A 159 -23.16 -3.88 -2.61
CA ILE A 159 -24.28 -3.52 -1.72
C ILE A 159 -24.82 -2.13 -2.07
N GLY A 160 -23.95 -1.15 -2.32
CA GLY A 160 -24.35 0.20 -2.71
C GLY A 160 -25.03 0.26 -4.09
N GLN A 161 -24.71 -0.66 -5.00
CA GLN A 161 -25.45 -0.84 -6.24
C GLN A 161 -26.84 -1.45 -6.00
N PHE A 162 -26.91 -2.49 -5.16
CA PHE A 162 -28.17 -3.10 -4.75
C PHE A 162 -29.12 -2.10 -4.08
N ALA A 163 -28.62 -1.30 -3.13
CA ALA A 163 -29.40 -0.29 -2.43
C ALA A 163 -30.01 0.72 -3.41
N ARG A 164 -29.21 1.23 -4.36
CA ARG A 164 -29.68 2.16 -5.40
C ARG A 164 -30.73 1.54 -6.30
N ALA A 165 -30.56 0.28 -6.70
CA ALA A 165 -31.52 -0.42 -7.54
C ALA A 165 -32.89 -0.62 -6.84
N ASN A 166 -32.88 -0.75 -5.52
CA ASN A 166 -34.09 -0.95 -4.70
C ASN A 166 -34.60 0.34 -4.04
N GLY A 167 -34.00 1.50 -4.35
CA GLY A 167 -34.40 2.79 -3.76
C GLY A 167 -34.15 2.91 -2.26
N LEU A 168 -33.21 2.13 -1.71
CA LEU A 168 -32.91 2.08 -0.29
C LEU A 168 -31.86 3.14 0.09
N THR A 169 -32.12 3.86 1.18
CA THR A 169 -31.17 4.78 1.83
C THR A 169 -30.52 4.17 3.07
N GLN A 170 -31.03 3.02 3.51
CA GLN A 170 -30.51 2.20 4.59
C GLN A 170 -30.61 0.72 4.18
N VAL A 171 -29.58 -0.07 4.46
CA VAL A 171 -29.55 -1.51 4.19
C VAL A 171 -28.95 -2.25 5.39
N GLY A 172 -29.73 -3.13 6.00
CA GLY A 172 -29.27 -4.11 6.99
C GLY A 172 -29.08 -5.50 6.38
N LEU A 173 -28.70 -6.48 7.21
CA LEU A 173 -28.43 -7.84 6.73
C LEU A 173 -29.69 -8.51 6.15
N VAL A 174 -30.84 -8.26 6.77
CA VAL A 174 -32.14 -8.81 6.35
C VAL A 174 -32.62 -8.28 4.99
N ASP A 175 -32.17 -7.08 4.61
CA ASP A 175 -32.57 -6.43 3.36
C ASP A 175 -31.70 -6.88 2.18
N TYR A 176 -30.48 -7.35 2.47
CA TYR A 176 -29.48 -7.67 1.46
C TYR A 176 -29.55 -9.12 1.01
N THR A 177 -29.91 -9.34 -0.25
CA THR A 177 -30.00 -10.68 -0.88
C THR A 177 -28.89 -10.93 -1.92
N GLY A 178 -27.93 -10.01 -2.03
CA GLY A 178 -26.82 -10.11 -2.98
C GLY A 178 -25.68 -11.02 -2.49
N SER A 179 -24.67 -11.19 -3.35
CA SER A 179 -23.45 -11.92 -3.03
C SER A 179 -22.35 -11.00 -2.50
N TYR A 180 -21.51 -11.52 -1.60
CA TYR A 180 -20.30 -10.82 -1.17
C TYR A 180 -19.10 -11.17 -2.05
N PHE A 181 -18.26 -10.19 -2.34
CA PHE A 181 -17.01 -10.42 -3.05
C PHE A 181 -15.97 -11.08 -2.12
N THR A 182 -15.89 -12.41 -2.18
CA THR A 182 -14.93 -13.19 -1.37
C THR A 182 -13.54 -13.31 -2.00
N GLY A 183 -13.38 -12.80 -3.23
CA GLY A 183 -12.14 -12.92 -4.02
C GLY A 183 -11.81 -14.34 -4.51
N GLN A 184 -12.70 -15.32 -4.29
CA GLN A 184 -12.55 -16.66 -4.85
C GLN A 184 -13.05 -16.69 -6.29
N ALA A 185 -12.24 -17.20 -7.21
CA ALA A 185 -12.67 -17.42 -8.58
C ALA A 185 -13.87 -18.39 -8.61
N PRO A 186 -14.89 -18.15 -9.45
CA PRO A 186 -16.04 -19.03 -9.55
C PRO A 186 -15.59 -20.44 -9.92
N ARG A 187 -15.78 -21.39 -9.02
CA ARG A 187 -15.52 -22.81 -9.29
C ARG A 187 -16.66 -23.32 -10.16
N ARG A 188 -16.36 -23.80 -11.38
CA ARG A 188 -17.31 -24.61 -12.15
C ARG A 188 -17.69 -25.82 -11.30
N ALA A 189 -18.97 -25.93 -10.95
CA ALA A 189 -19.52 -27.17 -10.41
C ALA A 189 -19.29 -28.28 -11.45
N ARG A 190 -18.74 -29.41 -11.00
CA ARG A 190 -18.74 -30.66 -11.78
C ARG A 190 -20.04 -31.40 -11.51
#